data_AF-A0A0Q7CTS0-F1
#
_entry.id   AF-A0A0Q7CTS0-F1
#
_cell.length_a   1.000
_cell.length_b   1.000
_cell.length_c   1.000
_cell.angle_alpha   90.00
_cell.angle_beta   90.00
_cell.angle_gamma   90.00
#
_symmetry.space_group_name_H-M   'P 1'
#
loop_
_entity.id
_entity.type
_entity.pdbx_description
1 polymer ?
#
loop_
_entity_poly.entity_id
_entity_poly.type
_entity_poly.pdbx_seq_one_letter_code
_entity_poly.pdbx_strand_id
1 'polypeptide(L)'
;MKQYKLSAWPDLPAGFHRTAYRRMLHQMSHRHVSVRQLMDESGLARSAVMQFLETLSEREQLDERNHAAPPSAFGKLFPMMLWRRAFAAQRPM
;
A
#
# COMPACT_ATOMS: atom_id res chain seq x y z
N MET A 1 -7.58 15.63 -4.52
CA MET A 1 -7.64 14.20 -4.94
C MET A 1 -7.08 13.35 -3.81
N LYS A 2 -7.74 12.23 -3.47
CA LYS A 2 -7.28 11.31 -2.43
C LYS A 2 -6.00 10.61 -2.85
N GLN A 3 -5.02 10.55 -1.96
CA GLN A 3 -3.79 9.79 -2.15
C GLN A 3 -3.69 8.71 -1.07
N TYR A 4 -3.07 7.61 -1.46
CA TYR A 4 -2.97 6.40 -0.66
C TYR A 4 -1.52 6.08 -0.41
N LYS A 5 -1.16 5.82 0.83
CA LYS A 5 0.16 5.31 1.20
C LYS A 5 0.00 4.04 2.03
N LEU A 6 0.98 3.16 1.93
CA LEU A 6 1.04 2.00 2.79
C LEU A 6 1.41 2.43 4.23
N SER A 7 0.58 2.08 5.22
CA SER A 7 0.89 2.31 6.64
C SER A 7 1.72 1.17 7.22
N ALA A 8 1.45 -0.07 6.79
CA ALA A 8 2.14 -1.29 7.21
C ALA A 8 2.23 -2.30 6.05
N TRP A 9 3.22 -3.19 6.07
CA TRP A 9 3.38 -4.18 5.01
C TRP A 9 2.27 -5.25 5.08
N PRO A 10 1.42 -5.40 4.05
CA PRO A 10 0.31 -6.33 4.07
C PRO A 10 0.77 -7.76 3.85
N ASP A 11 0.22 -8.67 4.65
CA ASP A 11 0.33 -10.10 4.39
C ASP A 11 -0.70 -10.47 3.31
N LEU A 12 -0.21 -10.63 2.08
CA LEU A 12 -1.03 -10.79 0.89
C LEU A 12 -1.53 -12.25 0.82
N PRO A 13 -2.85 -12.49 0.77
CA PRO A 13 -3.36 -13.82 0.50
C PRO A 13 -3.01 -14.25 -0.92
N ALA A 14 -3.06 -15.56 -1.19
CA ALA A 14 -2.55 -16.17 -2.41
C ALA A 14 -3.07 -15.57 -3.72
N GLY A 15 -4.29 -15.01 -3.71
CA GLY A 15 -4.91 -14.32 -4.85
C GLY A 15 -4.18 -13.04 -5.30
N PHE A 16 -3.42 -12.38 -4.42
CA PHE A 16 -2.70 -11.15 -4.72
C PHE A 16 -1.19 -11.34 -4.96
N HIS A 17 -0.72 -12.58 -5.12
CA HIS A 17 0.69 -12.86 -5.47
C HIS A 17 1.10 -12.47 -6.91
N ARG A 18 0.23 -11.79 -7.66
CA ARG A 18 0.59 -11.31 -9.00
C ARG A 18 1.61 -10.18 -8.90
N THR A 19 2.54 -10.14 -9.85
CA THR A 19 3.58 -9.10 -9.95
C THR A 19 2.98 -7.68 -9.96
N ALA A 20 1.79 -7.50 -10.53
CA ALA A 20 1.08 -6.22 -10.56
C ALA A 20 0.79 -5.67 -9.14
N TYR A 21 0.22 -6.48 -8.24
CA TYR A 21 -0.07 -6.06 -6.85
C TYR A 21 1.20 -5.80 -6.05
N ARG A 22 2.25 -6.62 -6.26
CA ARG A 22 3.55 -6.38 -5.62
C ARG A 22 4.18 -5.04 -6.04
N ARG A 23 4.07 -4.68 -7.32
CA ARG A 23 4.53 -3.37 -7.83
C ARG A 23 3.75 -2.21 -7.21
N MET A 24 2.42 -2.35 -7.08
CA MET A 24 1.58 -1.36 -6.41
C MET A 24 2.02 -1.14 -4.96
N LEU A 25 2.22 -2.22 -4.20
CA LEU A 25 2.68 -2.13 -2.81
C LEU A 25 4.04 -1.48 -2.69
N HIS A 26 4.97 -1.83 -3.58
CA HIS A 26 6.27 -1.19 -3.62
C HIS A 26 6.13 0.33 -3.83
N GLN A 27 5.34 0.77 -4.81
CA GLN A 27 5.07 2.19 -5.05
C GLN A 27 4.41 2.88 -3.84
N MET A 28 3.40 2.26 -3.24
CA MET A 28 2.68 2.77 -2.06
C MET A 28 3.56 2.83 -0.81
N SER A 29 4.60 2.00 -0.72
CA SER A 29 5.55 2.03 0.40
C SER A 29 6.46 3.26 0.32
N HIS A 30 6.86 3.66 -0.88
CA HIS A 30 7.77 4.78 -1.11
C HIS A 30 7.07 6.13 -1.03
N ARG A 31 5.86 6.25 -1.58
CA ARG A 31 5.17 7.54 -1.69
C ARG A 31 3.64 7.42 -1.62
N HIS A 32 3.01 8.55 -1.36
CA HIS A 32 1.57 8.71 -1.53
C HIS A 32 1.24 8.65 -3.03
N VAL A 33 0.40 7.70 -3.43
CA VAL A 33 0.01 7.48 -4.82
C VAL A 33 -1.49 7.61 -5.00
N SER A 34 -1.90 8.13 -6.16
CA SER A 34 -3.31 8.20 -6.54
C SER A 34 -3.77 6.89 -7.20
N VAL A 35 -5.09 6.65 -7.23
CA VAL A 35 -5.69 5.50 -7.94
C VAL A 35 -5.25 5.46 -9.41
N ARG A 36 -5.14 6.62 -10.06
CA ARG A 36 -4.70 6.71 -11.47
C ARG A 36 -3.27 6.21 -11.65
N GLN A 37 -2.35 6.65 -10.79
CA GLN A 37 -0.96 6.18 -10.82
C GLN A 37 -0.84 4.68 -10.52
N LEU A 38 -1.69 4.16 -9.62
CA LEU A 38 -1.76 2.73 -9.34
C LEU A 38 -2.23 1.93 -10.55
N MET A 39 -3.23 2.42 -11.29
CA MET A 39 -3.68 1.81 -12.55
C MET A 39 -2.57 1.82 -13.60
N ASP A 40 -1.90 2.96 -13.80
CA ASP A 40 -0.87 3.13 -14.81
C ASP A 40 0.35 2.21 -14.56
N GLU A 41 0.79 2.04 -13.30
CA GLU A 41 1.92 1.18 -12.93
C GLU A 41 1.58 -0.32 -12.90
N SER A 42 0.35 -0.66 -12.47
CA SER A 42 -0.06 -2.06 -12.32
C SER A 42 -0.61 -2.68 -13.59
N GLY A 43 -1.09 -1.85 -14.53
CA GLY A 43 -1.85 -2.28 -15.70
C GLY A 43 -3.20 -2.93 -15.34
N LEU A 44 -3.66 -2.79 -14.09
CA LEU A 44 -4.92 -3.36 -13.63
C LEU A 44 -6.09 -2.43 -13.93
N ALA A 45 -7.26 -3.03 -14.13
CA ALA A 45 -8.51 -2.31 -14.22
C ALA A 45 -8.79 -1.54 -12.92
N ARG A 46 -9.49 -0.40 -13.04
CA ARG A 46 -9.86 0.43 -11.89
C ARG A 46 -10.60 -0.36 -10.81
N SER A 47 -11.49 -1.28 -11.20
CA SER A 47 -12.24 -2.14 -10.28
C SER A 47 -11.31 -3.00 -9.42
N ALA A 48 -10.31 -3.63 -10.02
CA ALA A 48 -9.33 -4.45 -9.31
C ALA A 48 -8.44 -3.62 -8.36
N VAL A 49 -8.08 -2.40 -8.76
CA VAL A 49 -7.34 -1.46 -7.90
C VAL A 49 -8.18 -1.01 -6.72
N MET A 50 -9.46 -0.67 -6.94
CA MET A 50 -10.38 -0.26 -5.87
C MET A 50 -10.64 -1.40 -4.89
N GLN A 51 -10.89 -2.62 -5.38
CA GLN A 51 -11.07 -3.80 -4.54
C GLN A 51 -9.83 -4.07 -3.68
N PHE A 52 -8.63 -3.89 -4.26
CA PHE A 52 -7.38 -4.03 -3.52
C PHE A 52 -7.22 -2.97 -2.42
N LEU A 53 -7.53 -1.70 -2.73
CA LEU A 53 -7.49 -0.63 -1.75
C LEU A 53 -8.51 -0.83 -0.62
N GLU A 54 -9.69 -1.35 -0.94
CA GLU A 54 -10.73 -1.72 0.02
C GLU A 54 -10.22 -2.82 0.97
N THR A 55 -9.63 -3.90 0.45
CA THR A 55 -9.01 -4.94 1.27
C THR A 55 -7.89 -4.41 2.19
N LEU A 56 -7.09 -3.45 1.71
CA LEU A 56 -6.07 -2.81 2.55
C LEU A 56 -6.68 -1.88 3.61
N SER A 57 -7.78 -1.20 3.27
CA SER A 57 -8.51 -0.33 4.19
C SER A 57 -9.20 -1.11 5.31
N GLU A 58 -9.84 -2.25 4.99
CA GLU A 58 -10.45 -3.15 5.97
C GLU A 58 -9.44 -3.68 7.00
N ARG A 59 -8.17 -3.78 6.60
CA ARG A 59 -7.07 -4.25 7.44
C ARG A 59 -6.32 -3.11 8.13
N GLU A 60 -6.77 -1.86 7.98
CA GLU A 60 -6.12 -0.66 8.51
C GLU A 60 -4.66 -0.48 8.04
N GLN A 61 -4.33 -1.00 6.86
CA GLN A 61 -2.97 -0.98 6.26
C GLN A 61 -2.76 0.17 5.26
N LEU A 62 -3.72 1.08 5.21
CA LEU A 62 -3.82 2.16 4.26
C LEU A 62 -3.86 3.50 4.98
N ASP A 63 -2.96 4.39 4.62
CA ASP A 63 -2.98 5.79 5.03
C ASP A 63 -3.64 6.63 3.92
N GLU A 64 -4.85 7.12 4.16
CA GLU A 64 -5.57 8.03 3.25
C GLU A 64 -5.18 9.48 3.53
N ARG A 65 -4.45 10.10 2.60
CA ARG A 65 -4.19 11.54 2.63
C ARG A 65 -5.12 12.28 1.68
N ASN A 66 -5.98 13.12 2.26
CA ASN A 66 -6.80 14.04 1.48
C ASN A 66 -5.98 15.31 1.20
N HIS A 67 -5.66 15.56 -0.07
CA HIS A 67 -4.84 16.70 -0.49
C HIS A 67 -5.62 18.04 -0.44
N ALA A 68 -6.32 18.31 0.66
CA ALA A 68 -7.18 19.48 0.85
C ALA A 68 -6.89 20.27 2.15
N ALA A 69 -5.82 19.97 2.90
CA ALA A 69 -5.45 20.76 4.08
C ALA A 69 -3.93 20.91 4.25
N PRO A 70 -3.45 22.06 4.79
CA PRO A 70 -2.03 22.33 5.01
C PRO A 70 -1.43 21.36 6.05
N PRO A 71 -0.09 21.24 6.12
CA PRO A 71 0.58 20.25 6.96
C PRO A 71 0.47 20.62 8.45
N SER A 72 -0.52 20.06 9.15
CA SER A 72 -0.61 20.11 10.61
C SER A 72 -1.04 18.75 11.17
N ALA A 73 -0.30 18.32 12.20
CA ALA A 73 -0.47 17.11 13.02
C ALA A 73 -0.18 15.78 12.28
N PHE A 74 0.90 15.03 12.55
CA PHE A 74 1.51 14.73 13.86
C PHE A 74 0.46 14.33 14.91
N GLY A 75 -0.23 13.21 14.67
CA GLY A 75 -0.85 12.37 15.71
C GLY A 75 -0.38 10.95 15.45
N LYS A 76 0.76 10.52 16.02
CA LYS A 76 0.88 9.74 17.26
C LYS A 76 0.23 8.33 17.17
N LEU A 77 1.05 7.34 17.55
CA LEU A 77 0.94 5.88 17.39
C LEU A 77 1.34 5.42 15.97
N PHE A 78 2.49 4.81 15.73
CA PHE A 78 2.99 3.62 16.41
C PHE A 78 4.50 3.68 16.73
N PRO A 79 4.93 3.01 17.82
CA PRO A 79 6.32 2.94 18.20
C PRO A 79 7.13 2.18 17.14
N MET A 80 8.28 2.78 16.91
CA MET A 80 9.42 2.39 16.11
C MET A 80 10.04 1.07 16.61
N MET A 81 9.45 -0.09 16.30
CA MET A 81 10.13 -1.39 16.49
C MET A 81 9.37 -2.51 15.76
N LEU A 82 9.66 -2.77 14.48
CA LEU A 82 9.51 -4.09 13.82
C LEU A 82 9.90 -4.09 12.32
N TRP A 83 10.54 -3.03 11.79
CA TRP A 83 11.05 -2.95 10.41
C TRP A 83 12.33 -3.77 10.17
N ARG A 84 12.47 -4.93 10.81
CA ARG A 84 13.59 -5.85 10.62
C ARG A 84 13.11 -7.29 10.80
N ARG A 85 12.64 -7.92 9.71
CA ARG A 85 12.77 -9.37 9.39
C ARG A 85 11.67 -9.83 8.42
N ALA A 86 11.76 -9.47 7.14
CA ALA A 86 11.10 -10.25 6.09
C ALA A 86 11.76 -10.11 4.70
N PHE A 87 13.05 -9.73 4.65
CA PHE A 87 13.86 -9.81 3.43
C PHE A 87 14.72 -11.08 3.37
N ALA A 88 14.45 -12.08 4.21
CA ALA A 88 15.18 -13.34 4.22
C ALA A 88 14.36 -14.45 3.55
N ALA A 89 14.72 -14.70 2.29
CA ALA A 89 14.78 -16.01 1.66
C ALA A 89 13.50 -16.86 1.63
N GLN A 90 13.00 -17.08 0.42
CA GLN A 90 12.88 -18.45 -0.11
C GLN A 90 12.75 -18.43 -1.63
N ARG A 91 13.90 -18.56 -2.30
CA ARG A 91 13.99 -19.15 -3.64
C ARG A 91 14.10 -20.66 -3.44
N PRO A 92 13.24 -21.48 -4.05
CA PRO A 92 13.37 -22.93 -3.99
C PRO A 92 14.39 -23.41 -5.02
N MET A 93 15.27 -24.32 -4.60
CA MET A 93 15.98 -25.30 -5.43
C MET A 93 15.99 -26.62 -4.65
#